data_AF-A0A9P6D0N3-F1
#
_entry.id   AF-A0A9P6D0N3-F1
#
_cell.length_a   1.000
_cell.length_b   1.000
_cell.length_c   1.000
_cell.angle_alpha   90.00
_cell.angle_beta   90.00
_cell.angle_gamma   90.00
#
_symmetry.space_group_name_H-M   'P 1'
#
loop_
_entity.id
_entity.type
_entity.pdbx_description
1 polymer ?
#
loop_
_entity_poly.entity_id
_entity_poly.type
_entity_poly.pdbx_seq_one_letter_code
_entity_poly.pdbx_strand_id
1 'polypeptide(L)' 'CDDCFGRFMECATGCLEWHGHVPLHRIKKWTSTHFEKVALKDLGLRIQLGHTNMECVNPEAGAKKFTVIHMNGIHIV' A
#
# COMPACT_ATOMS: atom_id res chain seq x y z
N CYS A 1 -3.56 4.76 -9.00
CA CYS A 1 -4.39 4.42 -7.82
C CYS A 1 -5.85 4.70 -8.15
N ASP A 2 -6.77 3.77 -7.84
CA ASP A 2 -8.20 3.94 -8.14
C ASP A 2 -8.92 4.85 -7.13
N ASP A 3 -8.37 4.98 -5.92
CA ASP A 3 -8.96 5.70 -4.79
C ASP A 3 -8.40 7.13 -4.60
N CYS A 4 -7.21 7.44 -5.15
CA CYS A 4 -6.66 8.79 -5.12
C CYS A 4 -7.38 9.73 -6.09
N PHE A 5 -7.53 11.00 -5.68
CA PHE A 5 -8.00 12.06 -6.55
C PHE A 5 -6.99 12.31 -7.70
N GLY A 6 -7.49 12.53 -8.92
CA GLY A 6 -6.66 12.82 -10.11
C GLY A 6 -6.04 11.61 -10.83
N ARG A 7 -5.88 10.46 -10.18
CA ARG A 7 -5.41 9.19 -10.79
C ARG A 7 -4.12 9.31 -11.61
N PHE A 8 -3.09 9.93 -11.06
CA PHE A 8 -1.80 10.11 -11.73
C PHE A 8 -1.01 8.80 -11.84
N MET A 9 -0.14 8.73 -12.84
CA MET A 9 0.88 7.68 -13.00
C MET A 9 2.17 8.18 -12.36
N GLU A 10 2.75 7.38 -11.48
CA GLU A 10 3.96 7.72 -10.73
C GLU A 10 4.96 6.57 -10.80
N CYS A 11 6.22 6.87 -10.48
CA CYS A 11 7.20 5.81 -10.25
C CYS A 11 6.85 5.01 -8.99
N ALA A 12 7.45 3.82 -8.84
CA ALA A 12 7.19 2.97 -7.68
C ALA A 12 7.52 3.67 -6.36
N THR A 13 8.61 4.43 -6.29
CA THR A 13 9.03 5.16 -5.08
C THR A 13 8.01 6.20 -4.66
N GLY A 14 7.62 7.11 -5.57
CA GLY A 14 6.61 8.14 -5.27
C GLY A 14 5.26 7.52 -4.89
N CYS A 15 4.90 6.41 -5.55
CA CYS A 15 3.72 5.65 -5.17
C CYS A 15 3.81 5.14 -3.72
N LEU A 16 4.94 4.57 -3.29
CA LEU A 16 5.10 4.08 -1.91
C LEU A 16 5.10 5.21 -0.88
N GLU A 17 5.78 6.33 -1.17
CA GLU A 17 5.84 7.50 -0.29
C GLU A 17 4.43 8.07 -0.05
N TRP A 18 3.68 8.30 -1.13
CA TRP A 18 2.31 8.81 -1.02
C TRP A 18 1.38 7.84 -0.29
N HIS A 19 1.44 6.55 -0.65
CA HIS A 19 0.53 5.55 -0.10
C HIS A 19 0.96 5.00 1.27
N GLY A 20 2.07 5.46 1.84
CA GLY A 20 2.43 5.20 3.23
C GLY A 20 1.38 5.73 4.22
N HIS A 21 0.72 6.85 3.88
CA HIS A 21 -0.34 7.44 4.70
C HIS A 21 -1.74 6.87 4.40
N VAL A 22 -1.90 6.16 3.28
CA VAL A 22 -3.17 5.57 2.83
C VAL A 22 -2.97 4.12 2.36
N PRO A 23 -2.51 3.22 3.24
CA PRO A 23 -1.99 1.89 2.87
C PRO A 23 -3.06 0.92 2.33
N LEU A 24 -4.34 1.28 2.43
CA LEU A 24 -5.47 0.47 1.97
C LEU A 24 -6.04 0.96 0.62
N HIS A 25 -5.41 1.92 -0.03
CA HIS A 25 -5.79 2.34 -1.38
C HIS A 25 -5.45 1.26 -2.43
N ARG A 26 -6.32 1.10 -3.42
CA ARG A 26 -6.18 0.12 -4.49
C ARG A 26 -5.28 0.66 -5.60
N ILE A 27 -4.11 0.03 -5.75
CA ILE A 27 -3.10 0.40 -6.74
C ILE A 27 -3.21 -0.51 -7.97
N LYS A 28 -2.80 0.05 -9.11
CA LYS A 28 -2.52 -0.72 -10.32
C LYS A 28 -1.12 -0.41 -10.83
N LYS A 29 -0.42 -1.43 -11.33
CA LYS A 29 0.89 -1.31 -11.97
C LYS A 29 0.72 -1.40 -13.49
N TRP A 30 1.42 -0.53 -14.21
CA TRP A 30 1.50 -0.59 -15.66
C TRP A 30 2.42 -1.75 -16.09
N THR A 31 1.92 -2.65 -16.94
CA THR A 31 2.65 -3.83 -17.46
C THR A 31 3.15 -3.63 -18.89
N SER A 32 3.31 -2.38 -19.34
CA SER A 32 3.58 -1.99 -20.73
C SER A 32 2.40 -2.12 -21.69
N THR A 33 1.41 -2.98 -21.38
CA THR A 33 0.21 -3.17 -22.21
C THR A 33 -1.06 -2.69 -21.54
N HIS A 34 -1.19 -2.92 -20.23
CA HIS A 34 -2.38 -2.55 -19.47
C HIS A 34 -2.04 -2.35 -17.98
N PHE A 35 -3.05 -1.96 -17.21
CA PHE A 35 -2.94 -1.83 -15.77
C PHE A 35 -3.46 -3.07 -15.06
N GLU A 36 -2.60 -3.70 -14.28
CA GLU A 36 -2.94 -4.85 -13.43
C GLU A 36 -3.00 -4.42 -11.96
N LYS A 37 -3.91 -5.03 -11.18
CA LYS A 37 -3.99 -4.79 -9.73
C LYS A 37 -2.71 -5.29 -9.06
N VAL A 38 -2.20 -4.51 -8.12
CA VAL A 38 -1.01 -4.89 -7.33
C VAL A 38 -1.21 -4.48 -5.87
N ALA A 39 -0.75 -5.30 -4.93
CA ALA A 39 -0.76 -4.92 -3.53
C ALA A 39 0.42 -3.99 -3.23
N LEU A 40 0.23 -2.99 -2.37
CA LEU A 40 1.33 -2.12 -1.93
C LEU A 40 2.46 -2.91 -1.25
N LYS A 41 2.12 -4.02 -0.57
CA LYS A 41 3.11 -4.96 -0.01
C LYS A 41 4.07 -5.51 -1.07
N ASP A 42 3.56 -5.86 -2.26
CA ASP A 42 4.34 -6.43 -3.37
C ASP A 42 5.25 -5.37 -4.00
N LEU A 43 4.85 -4.10 -3.92
CA LEU A 43 5.68 -2.97 -4.29
C LEU A 43 6.74 -2.64 -3.22
N GLY A 44 6.64 -3.21 -2.02
CA GLY A 44 7.61 -3.02 -0.93
C GLY A 44 7.10 -2.21 0.25
N LEU A 45 5.83 -1.76 0.26
CA LEU A 45 5.30 -0.99 1.39
C LEU A 45 5.34 -1.82 2.67
N ARG A 46 5.81 -1.22 3.75
CA ARG A 46 5.76 -1.75 5.12
C ARG A 46 5.16 -0.68 6.02
N ILE A 47 4.21 -1.09 6.86
CA ILE A 47 3.56 -0.23 7.83
C ILE A 47 3.85 -0.74 9.23
N GLN A 48 4.04 0.19 10.17
CA GLN A 48 4.11 -0.14 11.59
C GLN A 48 2.76 0.17 12.23
N LEU A 49 2.29 -0.73 13.08
CA LEU A 49 1.05 -0.55 13.84
C LEU A 49 1.39 -0.07 15.26
N GLY A 50 0.45 0.65 15.88
CA GLY A 50 0.55 1.06 17.29
C GLY A 50 1.30 2.36 17.56
N HIS A 51 2.02 2.93 16.58
CA HIS A 51 2.63 4.26 16.68
C HIS A 51 1.98 5.19 15.66
N THR A 52 1.47 6.34 16.12
CA THR A 52 0.68 7.24 15.27
C THR A 52 1.49 7.82 14.12
N ASN A 53 2.69 8.37 14.41
CA ASN A 53 3.55 9.06 13.43
C ASN A 53 5.05 8.86 13.71
N MET A 54 5.42 7.91 14.57
CA MET A 54 6.80 7.65 14.95
C MET A 54 7.20 6.25 14.48
N GLU A 55 8.40 6.12 13.92
CA GLU A 55 8.99 4.81 13.70
C GLU A 55 9.38 4.18 15.03
N CYS A 56 8.98 2.93 15.25
CA CYS A 56 9.43 2.18 16.42
C CYS A 56 10.93 1.93 16.30
N VAL A 57 11.67 2.28 17.37
CA VAL A 57 13.11 2.00 17.47
C VAL A 57 13.44 0.52 17.66
N ASN A 58 12.45 -0.28 18.06
CA ASN A 58 12.57 -1.72 18.24
C ASN A 58 11.31 -2.44 17.72
N PRO A 59 11.11 -2.47 16.39
CA PRO A 59 9.90 -3.02 15.80
C PRO A 59 9.88 -4.54 15.92
N GLU A 60 8.72 -5.09 16.28
CA GLU A 60 8.47 -6.53 16.21
C GLU A 60 7.81 -6.90 14.87
N ALA A 61 8.27 -7.99 14.26
CA ALA A 61 7.73 -8.45 12.99
C ALA A 61 6.28 -8.93 13.18
N GLY A 62 5.35 -8.27 12.48
CA GLY A 62 3.95 -8.70 12.44
C GLY A 62 3.74 -9.99 11.61
N ALA A 63 2.49 -10.45 11.59
CA ALA A 63 2.09 -11.60 10.77
C ALA A 63 2.38 -11.36 9.28
N LYS A 64 2.97 -12.35 8.61
CA LYS A 64 3.35 -12.23 7.18
C LYS A 64 2.18 -12.39 6.21
N LYS A 65 1.11 -13.06 6.65
CA LYS A 65 -0.09 -13.35 5.86
C LYS A 65 -1.31 -12.98 6.69
N PHE A 66 -2.05 -11.98 6.23
CA PHE A 66 -3.29 -11.57 6.88
C PHE A 66 -4.23 -10.92 5.87
N THR A 67 -5.48 -10.77 6.26
CA THR A 67 -6.51 -10.14 5.43
C THR A 67 -7.01 -8.91 6.15
N VAL A 68 -7.08 -7.78 5.44
CA VAL A 68 -7.71 -6.55 5.94
C VAL A 68 -9.06 -6.38 5.27
N ILE A 69 -10.10 -6.19 6.08
CA ILE A 69 -11.45 -5.88 5.60
C ILE A 69 -11.63 -4.37 5.73
N HIS A 70 -11.85 -3.69 4.61
CA HIS A 70 -12.00 -2.24 4.55
C HIS A 70 -13.23 -1.86 3.71
N MET A 71 -13.71 -0.62 3.88
CA MET A 71 -14.87 -0.10 3.13
C MET A 71 -14.69 -0.10 1.61
N ASN A 72 -13.44 -0.10 1.11
CA ASN A 72 -13.15 -0.22 -0.32
C ASN A 72 -12.89 -1.66 -0.79
N GLY A 73 -13.05 -2.67 0.08
CA GLY A 73 -12.94 -4.08 -0.24
C GLY A 73 -12.04 -4.89 0.70
N ILE A 74 -11.77 -6.12 0.28
CA ILE A 74 -10.91 -7.06 0.99
C ILE A 74 -9.48 -6.98 0.42
N HIS A 75 -8.50 -6.77 1.30
CA HIS A 75 -7.08 -6.73 0.96
C HIS A 75 -6.39 -7.97 1.49
N ILE A 76 -5.83 -8.77 0.59
CA ILE A 76 -5.04 -9.94 0.94
C ILE A 76 -3.58 -9.50 0.96
N VAL A 77 -2.94 -9.57 2.13
CA VAL A 77 -1.57 -9.10 2.37
C VAL A 77 -0.65 -10.28 2.54
#